data_AF-A0A423VVD5-F1
#
_entry.id   AF-A0A423VVD5-F1
#
_cell.length_a   1.000
_cell.length_b   1.000
_cell.length_c   1.000
_cell.angle_alpha   90.00
_cell.angle_beta   90.00
_cell.angle_gamma   90.00
#
_symmetry.space_group_name_H-M   'P 1'
#
loop_
_entity.id
_entity.type
_entity.pdbx_description
1 polymer ?
#
loop_
_entity_poly.entity_id
_entity_poly.type
_entity_poly.pdbx_seq_one_letter_code
_entity_poly.pdbx_strand_id
1 'polypeptide(L)'
;MSKHVLVLGGHGKVAQLLTPLLLKKSWTVTSIIRAQEQVPTVQKLGDSLQGKLNVLVRSIEDVKSESQAKTILDEVKPDYVVWSAGAGGKGGAERTFAIDRDAAIHFIRASANSPNITRFLMVSYLASRRSKPSWWDEDGWKGAEEVNYKILPTYYKAKIAADEVLYEESAKKGTAFVGINLRPGSLTDEPAGRVELGRTKTSRGAVSRESVAQVAAALLGVEGVRNSWIDLLDGEEDIDAAAQRVVKEGVDAAEGGRSEGDSDFITWSGETYTSTSAGYMGLGQSSLGPFFEASRPDDGVSPRHTFATITGFWHDAEGRHDSSIAGIPHFTDLLVQACGSTLNGSVDTAEISDFKTTLSFLDGVATWAYRWTPPGCADQDGTTTTVLDIAYEAFLSLDNKQLAAVRLEVALGGSSGGPDVVDVGLVDMLDGRSADRTSNFQSRFFPGPKRGILAGVSPAGRDDEDDTIRAAAAAYVYSTVSGPDFPPYATSMSSDPDTSSVSQTYTVQLGPGVERLKTTVVKYVGVAATEHFENAPNLAMQTAIQASKAGWDAIRSAHGATHKESDHVGSEPGTGHDEL
;
A
#
# COMPACT_ATOMS: atom_id res chain seq x y z
N MET A 1 -38.62 -4.78 -10.97
CA MET A 1 -38.49 -4.08 -12.28
C MET A 1 -37.64 -4.95 -13.20
N SER A 2 -37.92 -4.98 -14.50
CA SER A 2 -37.04 -5.67 -15.46
C SER A 2 -35.65 -5.03 -15.41
N LYS A 3 -34.60 -5.84 -15.53
CA LYS A 3 -33.20 -5.39 -15.54
C LYS A 3 -32.60 -5.63 -16.91
N HIS A 4 -31.71 -4.75 -17.33
CA HIS A 4 -30.89 -4.93 -18.52
C HIS A 4 -29.47 -5.36 -18.12
N VAL A 5 -29.11 -6.59 -18.46
CA VAL A 5 -27.80 -7.17 -18.15
C VAL A 5 -26.92 -7.21 -19.39
N LEU A 6 -25.72 -6.65 -19.30
CA LEU A 6 -24.66 -6.84 -20.29
C LEU A 6 -23.80 -8.05 -19.89
N VAL A 7 -23.75 -9.07 -20.74
CA VAL A 7 -22.91 -10.26 -20.54
C VAL A 7 -21.69 -10.17 -21.45
N LEU A 8 -20.51 -9.96 -20.86
CA LEU A 8 -19.22 -9.92 -21.54
C LEU A 8 -18.70 -11.35 -21.67
N GLY A 9 -18.49 -11.81 -22.91
CA GLY A 9 -18.13 -13.20 -23.20
C GLY A 9 -19.34 -14.13 -23.37
N GLY A 10 -20.40 -13.67 -24.04
CA GLY A 10 -21.71 -14.34 -24.16
C GLY A 10 -21.70 -15.75 -24.79
N HIS A 11 -20.63 -16.13 -25.50
CA HIS A 11 -20.45 -17.49 -26.04
C HIS A 11 -19.70 -18.43 -25.08
N GLY A 12 -19.24 -17.94 -23.93
CA GLY A 12 -18.64 -18.79 -22.89
C GLY A 12 -19.65 -19.79 -22.33
N LYS A 13 -19.19 -21.00 -21.95
CA LYS A 13 -20.09 -22.07 -21.45
C LYS A 13 -20.97 -21.62 -20.29
N VAL A 14 -20.42 -20.89 -19.31
CA VAL A 14 -21.19 -20.32 -18.18
C VAL A 14 -22.20 -19.28 -18.66
N ALA A 15 -21.79 -18.36 -19.54
CA ALA A 15 -22.69 -17.34 -20.11
C ALA A 15 -23.86 -17.95 -20.90
N GLN A 16 -23.63 -19.04 -21.62
CA GLN A 16 -24.68 -19.76 -22.35
C GLN A 16 -25.72 -20.39 -21.41
N LEU A 17 -25.30 -20.82 -20.22
CA LEU A 17 -26.19 -21.35 -19.18
C LEU A 17 -26.89 -20.23 -18.39
N LEU A 18 -26.19 -19.10 -18.16
CA LEU A 18 -26.72 -17.94 -17.43
C LEU A 18 -27.79 -17.20 -18.24
N THR A 19 -27.59 -17.02 -19.54
CA THR A 19 -28.47 -16.21 -20.40
C THR A 19 -29.93 -16.65 -20.33
N PRO A 20 -30.28 -17.95 -20.52
CA PRO A 20 -31.66 -18.42 -20.36
C PRO A 20 -32.25 -18.17 -18.97
N LEU A 21 -31.46 -18.25 -17.90
CA LEU A 21 -31.93 -18.03 -16.53
C LEU A 21 -32.35 -16.57 -16.31
N LEU A 22 -31.59 -15.62 -16.86
CA LEU A 22 -31.93 -14.20 -16.80
C LEU A 22 -33.17 -13.89 -17.66
N LEU A 23 -33.26 -14.46 -18.86
CA LEU A 23 -34.41 -14.26 -19.75
C LEU A 23 -35.70 -14.86 -19.15
N LYS A 24 -35.64 -15.97 -18.42
CA LYS A 24 -36.78 -16.53 -17.66
C LYS A 24 -37.29 -15.57 -16.58
N LYS A 25 -36.44 -14.67 -16.06
CA LYS A 25 -36.84 -13.60 -15.13
C LYS A 25 -37.46 -12.38 -15.84
N SER A 26 -37.74 -12.48 -17.15
CA SER A 26 -38.20 -11.37 -18.00
C SER A 26 -37.23 -10.18 -18.05
N TRP A 27 -35.93 -10.45 -17.93
CA TRP A 27 -34.88 -9.45 -18.06
C TRP A 27 -34.45 -9.27 -19.52
N THR A 28 -33.83 -8.13 -19.82
CA THR A 28 -33.15 -7.91 -21.09
C THR A 28 -31.69 -8.33 -20.94
N VAL A 29 -31.17 -9.12 -21.86
CA VAL A 29 -29.75 -9.52 -21.89
C VAL A 29 -29.14 -9.03 -23.20
N THR A 30 -28.02 -8.30 -23.12
CA THR A 30 -27.16 -8.06 -24.28
C THR A 30 -25.90 -8.91 -24.11
N SER A 31 -25.71 -9.88 -25.00
CA SER A 31 -24.54 -10.76 -25.01
C SER A 31 -23.48 -10.24 -25.98
N ILE A 32 -22.31 -9.85 -25.47
CA ILE A 32 -21.15 -9.50 -26.28
C ILE A 32 -20.37 -10.74 -26.64
N ILE A 33 -20.14 -10.92 -27.94
CA ILE A 33 -19.40 -12.04 -28.53
C ILE A 33 -18.32 -11.53 -29.48
N ARG A 34 -17.26 -12.33 -29.68
CA ARG A 34 -16.08 -11.90 -30.43
C ARG A 34 -16.22 -12.03 -31.93
N ALA A 35 -17.08 -12.93 -32.42
CA ALA A 35 -17.10 -13.29 -33.84
C ALA A 35 -18.51 -13.62 -34.35
N GLN A 36 -18.76 -13.34 -35.63
CA GLN A 36 -20.09 -13.44 -36.25
C GLN A 36 -20.62 -14.88 -36.26
N GLU A 37 -19.74 -15.88 -36.39
CA GLU A 37 -20.11 -17.30 -36.38
C GLU A 37 -20.70 -17.77 -35.05
N GLN A 38 -20.52 -17.00 -33.96
CA GLN A 38 -21.07 -17.32 -32.65
C GLN A 38 -22.54 -16.87 -32.49
N VAL A 39 -23.03 -15.99 -33.37
CA VAL A 39 -24.37 -15.40 -33.30
C VAL A 39 -25.49 -16.47 -33.26
N PRO A 40 -25.51 -17.49 -34.14
CA PRO A 40 -26.60 -18.47 -34.14
C PRO A 40 -26.70 -19.26 -32.83
N THR A 41 -25.56 -19.59 -32.20
CA THR A 41 -25.53 -20.29 -30.91
C THR A 41 -26.13 -19.45 -29.81
N VAL A 42 -25.78 -18.16 -29.74
CA VAL A 42 -26.26 -17.27 -28.68
C VAL A 42 -27.73 -16.91 -28.89
N GLN A 43 -28.17 -16.62 -30.12
CA GLN A 43 -29.56 -16.28 -30.40
C GLN A 43 -30.54 -17.38 -29.96
N LYS A 44 -30.19 -18.65 -30.19
CA LYS A 44 -30.99 -19.82 -29.77
C LYS A 44 -31.25 -19.89 -28.27
N LEU A 45 -30.40 -19.26 -27.45
CA LEU A 45 -30.58 -19.25 -25.99
C LEU A 45 -31.81 -18.47 -25.54
N GLY A 46 -32.32 -17.56 -26.39
CA GLY A 46 -33.51 -16.77 -26.13
C GLY A 46 -34.80 -17.35 -26.70
N ASP A 47 -34.73 -18.45 -27.44
CA ASP A 47 -35.89 -19.04 -28.12
C ASP A 47 -37.00 -19.36 -27.10
N SER A 48 -38.19 -18.83 -27.35
CA SER A 48 -39.39 -19.06 -26.52
C SER A 48 -39.28 -18.62 -25.05
N LEU A 49 -38.36 -17.70 -24.72
CA LEU A 49 -38.25 -17.10 -23.39
C LEU A 49 -38.90 -15.72 -23.32
N GLN A 50 -39.28 -15.30 -22.12
CA GLN A 50 -40.05 -14.08 -21.88
C GLN A 50 -39.20 -12.80 -21.99
N GLY A 51 -37.91 -12.89 -21.64
CA GLY A 51 -36.96 -11.79 -21.72
C GLY A 51 -36.50 -11.47 -23.15
N LYS A 52 -35.83 -10.33 -23.32
CA LYS A 52 -35.29 -9.90 -24.61
C LYS A 52 -33.80 -10.21 -24.70
N LEU A 53 -33.37 -10.94 -25.72
CA LEU A 53 -31.95 -11.19 -26.00
C LEU A 53 -31.45 -10.34 -27.17
N ASN A 54 -30.41 -9.55 -26.94
CA ASN A 54 -29.64 -8.86 -27.96
C ASN A 54 -28.26 -9.52 -28.09
N VAL A 55 -27.73 -9.59 -29.30
CA VAL A 55 -26.37 -10.09 -29.55
C VAL A 55 -25.55 -8.97 -30.19
N LEU A 56 -24.43 -8.63 -29.56
CA LEU A 56 -23.50 -7.61 -30.03
C LEU A 56 -22.16 -8.26 -30.39
N VAL A 57 -21.79 -8.22 -31.67
CA VAL A 57 -20.52 -8.75 -32.15
C VAL A 57 -19.45 -7.68 -32.00
N ARG A 58 -18.67 -7.77 -30.92
CA ARG A 58 -17.54 -6.90 -30.62
C ARG A 58 -16.53 -7.69 -29.79
N SER A 59 -15.31 -7.81 -30.28
CA SER A 59 -14.27 -8.47 -29.50
C SER A 59 -13.87 -7.60 -28.32
N ILE A 60 -14.04 -8.12 -27.11
CA ILE A 60 -13.55 -7.48 -25.89
C ILE A 60 -12.02 -7.41 -25.84
N GLU A 61 -11.33 -8.24 -26.64
CA GLU A 61 -9.87 -8.23 -26.75
C GLU A 61 -9.36 -6.93 -27.37
N ASP A 62 -10.21 -6.22 -28.14
CA ASP A 62 -9.89 -4.94 -28.78
C ASP A 62 -10.12 -3.73 -27.84
N VAL A 63 -10.64 -3.96 -26.63
CA VAL A 63 -10.86 -2.91 -25.63
C VAL A 63 -9.56 -2.71 -24.84
N LYS A 64 -8.87 -1.61 -25.13
CA LYS A 64 -7.55 -1.23 -24.59
C LYS A 64 -7.57 0.00 -23.68
N SER A 65 -8.76 0.54 -23.40
CA SER A 65 -8.90 1.67 -22.48
C SER A 65 -10.29 1.71 -21.82
N GLU A 66 -10.38 2.42 -20.69
CA GLU A 66 -11.65 2.69 -19.99
C GLU A 66 -12.64 3.44 -20.89
N SER A 67 -12.16 4.40 -21.69
CA SER A 67 -13.00 5.14 -22.65
C SER A 67 -13.63 4.21 -23.69
N GLN A 68 -12.90 3.22 -24.20
CA GLN A 68 -13.45 2.24 -25.16
C GLN A 68 -14.49 1.33 -24.50
N ALA A 69 -14.25 0.89 -23.26
CA ALA A 69 -15.24 0.15 -22.48
C ALA A 69 -16.50 1.01 -22.26
N LYS A 70 -16.33 2.29 -21.91
CA LYS A 70 -17.42 3.24 -21.71
C LYS A 70 -18.29 3.42 -22.97
N THR A 71 -17.70 3.50 -24.16
CA THR A 71 -18.46 3.56 -25.42
C THR A 71 -19.42 2.38 -25.57
N ILE A 72 -18.98 1.17 -25.20
CA ILE A 72 -19.83 -0.03 -25.21
C ILE A 72 -20.95 0.08 -24.18
N LEU A 73 -20.63 0.53 -22.97
CA LEU A 73 -21.61 0.72 -21.90
C LEU A 73 -22.66 1.79 -22.25
N ASP A 74 -22.26 2.89 -22.88
CA ASP A 74 -23.15 3.98 -23.31
C ASP A 74 -24.07 3.57 -24.47
N GLU A 75 -23.60 2.67 -25.34
CA GLU A 75 -24.41 2.08 -26.43
C GLU A 75 -25.45 1.11 -25.89
N VAL A 76 -25.05 0.22 -24.97
CA VAL A 76 -25.93 -0.82 -24.43
C VAL A 76 -26.86 -0.28 -23.35
N LYS A 77 -26.39 0.65 -22.51
CA LYS A 77 -27.06 1.20 -21.32
C LYS A 77 -27.56 0.13 -20.33
N PRO A 78 -26.70 -0.80 -19.87
CA PRO A 78 -27.11 -1.83 -18.94
C PRO A 78 -27.35 -1.28 -17.52
N ASP A 79 -28.19 -1.97 -16.75
CA ASP A 79 -28.29 -1.81 -15.30
C ASP A 79 -27.17 -2.59 -14.59
N TYR A 80 -26.88 -3.81 -15.08
CA TYR A 80 -25.91 -4.74 -14.51
C TYR A 80 -24.92 -5.22 -15.57
N VAL A 81 -23.67 -5.46 -15.17
CA VAL A 81 -22.63 -6.04 -16.03
C VAL A 81 -22.19 -7.38 -15.46
N VAL A 82 -22.04 -8.39 -16.32
CA VAL A 82 -21.51 -9.71 -15.98
C VAL A 82 -20.27 -9.97 -16.82
N TRP A 83 -19.13 -10.14 -16.15
CA TRP A 83 -17.91 -10.62 -16.77
C TRP A 83 -17.84 -12.14 -16.70
N SER A 84 -18.11 -12.81 -17.82
CA SER A 84 -17.95 -14.27 -17.98
C SER A 84 -16.89 -14.62 -19.04
N ALA A 85 -16.09 -13.63 -19.44
CA ALA A 85 -15.06 -13.79 -20.44
C ALA A 85 -13.73 -14.26 -19.84
N GLY A 86 -12.93 -14.91 -20.68
CA GLY A 86 -11.53 -15.22 -20.41
C GLY A 86 -10.80 -15.72 -21.64
N ALA A 87 -9.47 -15.70 -21.62
CA ALA A 87 -8.64 -16.15 -22.74
C ALA A 87 -8.83 -17.64 -23.05
N GLY A 88 -9.28 -18.43 -22.07
CA GLY A 88 -9.62 -19.84 -22.22
C GLY A 88 -8.41 -20.73 -22.55
N GLY A 89 -7.23 -20.38 -22.02
CA GLY A 89 -5.97 -21.09 -22.28
C GLY A 89 -5.42 -20.93 -23.69
N LYS A 90 -5.96 -20.01 -24.50
CA LYS A 90 -5.55 -19.79 -25.89
C LYS A 90 -4.82 -18.46 -26.06
N GLY A 91 -3.73 -18.47 -26.82
CA GLY A 91 -2.97 -17.27 -27.20
C GLY A 91 -1.96 -16.78 -26.15
N GLY A 92 -1.53 -17.65 -25.24
CA GLY A 92 -0.41 -17.39 -24.34
C GLY A 92 -0.66 -16.33 -23.27
N ALA A 93 0.43 -15.88 -22.66
CA ALA A 93 0.41 -14.99 -21.51
C ALA A 93 -0.16 -13.61 -21.83
N GLU A 94 0.27 -13.01 -22.94
CA GLU A 94 -0.15 -11.68 -23.39
C GLU A 94 -1.67 -11.60 -23.56
N ARG A 95 -2.27 -12.60 -24.21
CA ARG A 95 -3.72 -12.65 -24.39
C ARG A 95 -4.48 -12.87 -23.09
N THR A 96 -3.88 -13.61 -22.15
CA THR A 96 -4.44 -13.78 -20.80
C THR A 96 -4.46 -12.45 -20.06
N PHE A 97 -3.36 -11.68 -20.07
CA PHE A 97 -3.37 -10.34 -19.47
C PHE A 97 -4.32 -9.38 -20.18
N ALA A 98 -4.31 -9.35 -21.51
CA ALA A 98 -5.16 -8.44 -22.28
C ALA A 98 -6.66 -8.63 -22.01
N ILE A 99 -7.10 -9.89 -21.83
CA ILE A 99 -8.51 -10.20 -21.59
C ILE A 99 -8.82 -10.26 -20.09
N ASP A 100 -8.16 -11.15 -19.35
CA ASP A 100 -8.51 -11.48 -17.97
C ASP A 100 -8.09 -10.41 -16.95
N ARG A 101 -7.19 -9.48 -17.33
CA ARG A 101 -6.78 -8.32 -16.53
C ARG A 101 -7.20 -6.99 -17.16
N ASP A 102 -6.63 -6.64 -18.32
CA ASP A 102 -6.69 -5.26 -18.84
C ASP A 102 -8.12 -4.89 -19.27
N ALA A 103 -8.73 -5.67 -20.17
CA ALA A 103 -10.11 -5.45 -20.59
C ALA A 103 -11.09 -5.55 -19.40
N ALA A 104 -10.89 -6.52 -18.50
CA ALA A 104 -11.70 -6.66 -17.29
C ALA A 104 -11.67 -5.37 -16.44
N ILE A 105 -10.47 -4.84 -16.14
CA ILE A 105 -10.27 -3.61 -15.39
C ILE A 105 -10.91 -2.40 -16.09
N HIS A 106 -10.78 -2.28 -17.41
CA HIS A 106 -11.42 -1.19 -18.15
C HIS A 106 -12.94 -1.21 -18.02
N PHE A 107 -13.57 -2.39 -18.12
CA PHE A 107 -15.01 -2.51 -17.93
C PHE A 107 -15.43 -2.28 -16.48
N ILE A 108 -14.65 -2.72 -15.50
CA ILE A 108 -14.91 -2.48 -14.08
C ILE A 108 -14.93 -0.97 -13.79
N ARG A 109 -13.86 -0.25 -14.13
CA ARG A 109 -13.74 1.20 -13.87
C ARG A 109 -14.81 2.00 -14.61
N ALA A 110 -15.02 1.69 -15.90
CA ALA A 110 -16.07 2.34 -16.69
C ALA A 110 -17.47 2.10 -16.10
N SER A 111 -17.72 0.90 -15.55
CA SER A 111 -18.99 0.57 -14.89
C SER A 111 -19.16 1.31 -13.57
N ALA A 112 -18.14 1.33 -12.72
CA ALA A 112 -18.15 2.05 -11.43
C ALA A 112 -18.33 3.57 -11.61
N ASN A 113 -17.88 4.12 -12.73
CA ASN A 113 -18.05 5.53 -13.09
C ASN A 113 -19.35 5.83 -13.87
N SER A 114 -20.19 4.83 -14.13
CA SER A 114 -21.46 4.98 -14.84
C SER A 114 -22.65 4.97 -13.87
N PRO A 115 -23.41 6.06 -13.73
CA PRO A 115 -24.46 6.16 -12.70
C PRO A 115 -25.65 5.20 -12.89
N ASN A 116 -25.84 4.67 -14.10
CA ASN A 116 -26.91 3.73 -14.40
C ASN A 116 -26.54 2.27 -14.07
N ILE A 117 -25.25 1.98 -13.91
CA ILE A 117 -24.78 0.62 -13.63
C ILE A 117 -24.64 0.48 -12.12
N THR A 118 -25.41 -0.43 -11.55
CA THR A 118 -25.51 -0.60 -10.09
C THR A 118 -24.90 -1.91 -9.61
N ARG A 119 -24.62 -2.87 -10.51
CA ARG A 119 -23.97 -4.13 -10.17
C ARG A 119 -22.98 -4.58 -11.24
N PHE A 120 -21.85 -5.13 -10.80
CA PHE A 120 -20.89 -5.82 -11.63
C PHE A 120 -20.57 -7.18 -11.03
N LEU A 121 -20.88 -8.26 -11.76
CA LEU A 121 -20.55 -9.63 -11.35
C LEU A 121 -19.36 -10.14 -12.15
N MET A 122 -18.28 -10.51 -11.47
CA MET A 122 -17.11 -11.16 -12.05
C MET A 122 -17.21 -12.67 -11.82
N VAL A 123 -17.08 -13.45 -12.89
CA VAL A 123 -16.77 -14.89 -12.79
C VAL A 123 -15.25 -15.03 -12.82
N SER A 124 -14.67 -15.26 -11.64
CA SER A 124 -13.23 -15.48 -11.45
C SER A 124 -12.97 -16.97 -11.14
N TYR A 125 -12.14 -17.28 -10.14
CA TYR A 125 -11.83 -18.64 -9.70
C TYR A 125 -11.41 -18.69 -8.22
N LEU A 126 -11.61 -19.84 -7.58
CA LEU A 126 -11.50 -20.04 -6.13
C LEU A 126 -10.13 -19.68 -5.54
N ALA A 127 -9.07 -20.07 -6.23
CA ALA A 127 -7.69 -19.83 -5.79
C ALA A 127 -7.17 -18.43 -6.14
N SER A 128 -8.00 -17.51 -6.67
CA SER A 128 -7.63 -16.10 -6.89
C SER A 128 -7.40 -15.40 -5.55
N ARG A 129 -6.21 -15.61 -4.97
CA ARG A 129 -5.81 -15.22 -3.62
C ARG A 129 -4.30 -15.08 -3.49
N ARG A 130 -3.88 -14.10 -2.70
CA ARG A 130 -2.47 -13.82 -2.38
C ARG A 130 -1.98 -14.53 -1.12
N SER A 131 -2.82 -14.66 -0.10
CA SER A 131 -2.49 -15.34 1.17
C SER A 131 -3.60 -16.30 1.62
N LYS A 132 -3.27 -17.11 2.64
CA LYS A 132 -4.14 -18.16 3.16
C LYS A 132 -5.31 -17.54 3.95
N PRO A 133 -6.58 -17.77 3.57
CA PRO A 133 -7.70 -17.34 4.39
C PRO A 133 -7.83 -18.19 5.66
N SER A 134 -8.36 -17.60 6.73
CA SER A 134 -8.53 -18.20 8.07
C SER A 134 -9.36 -19.48 8.08
N TRP A 135 -10.26 -19.66 7.11
CA TRP A 135 -11.12 -20.83 7.02
C TRP A 135 -10.55 -21.96 6.15
N TRP A 136 -9.35 -21.80 5.58
CA TRP A 136 -8.61 -22.90 4.94
C TRP A 136 -7.51 -23.45 5.84
N ASP A 137 -7.44 -24.77 5.89
CA ASP A 137 -6.31 -25.49 6.46
C ASP A 137 -5.08 -25.46 5.53
N GLU A 138 -3.97 -26.01 6.00
CA GLU A 138 -2.71 -26.04 5.24
C GLU A 138 -2.82 -26.85 3.94
N ASP A 139 -3.63 -27.91 3.90
CA ASP A 139 -3.80 -28.68 2.66
C ASP A 139 -4.65 -27.92 1.63
N GLY A 140 -5.71 -27.26 2.09
CA GLY A 140 -6.50 -26.33 1.30
C GLY A 140 -5.63 -25.20 0.74
N TRP A 141 -4.74 -24.62 1.54
CA TRP A 141 -3.83 -23.58 1.04
C TRP A 141 -2.85 -24.12 -0.01
N LYS A 142 -2.21 -25.25 0.25
CA LYS A 142 -1.31 -25.91 -0.72
C LYS A 142 -2.00 -26.20 -2.05
N GLY A 143 -3.28 -26.56 -2.03
CA GLY A 143 -4.08 -26.72 -3.25
C GLY A 143 -4.19 -25.43 -4.07
N ALA A 144 -4.38 -24.28 -3.40
CA ALA A 144 -4.43 -22.98 -4.05
C ALA A 144 -3.05 -22.57 -4.59
N GLU A 145 -1.98 -22.78 -3.81
CA GLU A 145 -0.60 -22.51 -4.24
C GLU A 145 -0.18 -23.35 -5.45
N GLU A 146 -0.58 -24.63 -5.50
CA GLU A 146 -0.33 -25.50 -6.63
C GLU A 146 -1.00 -24.96 -7.91
N VAL A 147 -2.27 -24.55 -7.81
CA VAL A 147 -2.97 -23.93 -8.93
C VAL A 147 -2.29 -22.63 -9.34
N ASN A 148 -1.96 -21.76 -8.39
CA ASN A 148 -1.45 -20.41 -8.65
C ASN A 148 0.00 -20.39 -9.13
N TYR A 149 0.88 -21.26 -8.65
CA TYR A 149 2.30 -21.19 -8.96
C TYR A 149 2.77 -22.27 -9.94
N LYS A 150 2.02 -23.37 -10.10
CA LYS A 150 2.40 -24.47 -10.99
C LYS A 150 1.48 -24.63 -12.19
N ILE A 151 0.16 -24.59 -11.99
CA ILE A 151 -0.80 -24.92 -13.07
C ILE A 151 -1.16 -23.68 -13.90
N LEU A 152 -1.44 -22.56 -13.24
CA LEU A 152 -2.04 -21.36 -13.85
C LEU A 152 -1.35 -20.04 -13.43
N PRO A 153 0.00 -19.92 -13.44
CA PRO A 153 0.69 -18.73 -12.91
C PRO A 153 0.34 -17.41 -13.59
N THR A 154 0.19 -17.41 -14.91
CA THR A 154 -0.19 -16.19 -15.62
C THR A 154 -1.64 -15.82 -15.38
N TYR A 155 -2.53 -16.81 -15.36
CA TYR A 155 -3.96 -16.57 -15.13
C TYR A 155 -4.22 -16.09 -13.70
N TYR A 156 -3.49 -16.62 -12.71
CA TYR A 156 -3.48 -16.11 -11.35
C TYR A 156 -3.14 -14.62 -11.30
N LYS A 157 -1.98 -14.23 -11.85
CA LYS A 157 -1.55 -12.82 -11.90
C LYS A 157 -2.56 -11.91 -12.59
N ALA A 158 -3.22 -12.40 -13.65
CA ALA A 158 -4.21 -11.62 -14.37
C ALA A 158 -5.52 -11.44 -13.58
N LYS A 159 -6.07 -12.54 -13.05
CA LYS A 159 -7.36 -12.52 -12.36
C LYS A 159 -7.32 -11.83 -11.01
N ILE A 160 -6.28 -12.05 -10.21
CA ILE A 160 -6.18 -11.43 -8.90
C ILE A 160 -6.20 -9.89 -9.00
N ALA A 161 -5.50 -9.35 -9.99
CA ALA A 161 -5.49 -7.90 -10.26
C ALA A 161 -6.87 -7.36 -10.67
N ALA A 162 -7.64 -8.09 -11.49
CA ALA A 162 -8.99 -7.66 -11.86
C ALA A 162 -9.99 -7.78 -10.69
N ASP A 163 -9.85 -8.84 -9.89
CA ASP A 163 -10.67 -9.13 -8.73
C ASP A 163 -10.52 -8.06 -7.63
N GLU A 164 -9.29 -7.63 -7.38
CA GLU A 164 -8.95 -6.55 -6.45
C GLU A 164 -9.53 -5.22 -6.91
N VAL A 165 -9.33 -4.85 -8.18
CA VAL A 165 -9.89 -3.61 -8.74
C VAL A 165 -11.42 -3.58 -8.64
N LEU A 166 -12.11 -4.69 -8.91
CA LEU A 166 -13.57 -4.74 -8.74
C LEU A 166 -13.99 -4.44 -7.31
N TYR A 167 -13.32 -5.07 -6.34
CA TYR A 167 -13.66 -4.91 -4.94
C TYR A 167 -13.36 -3.50 -4.43
N GLU A 168 -12.22 -2.91 -4.82
CA GLU A 168 -11.83 -1.56 -4.47
C GLU A 168 -12.76 -0.50 -5.06
N GLU A 169 -13.04 -0.56 -6.36
CA GLU A 169 -13.93 0.39 -7.03
C GLU A 169 -15.34 0.31 -6.45
N SER A 170 -15.81 -0.90 -6.12
CA SER A 170 -17.10 -1.08 -5.45
C SER A 170 -17.12 -0.53 -4.02
N ALA A 171 -16.06 -0.73 -3.25
CA ALA A 171 -15.94 -0.17 -1.91
C ALA A 171 -15.99 1.38 -1.92
N LYS A 172 -15.31 2.02 -2.88
CA LYS A 172 -15.32 3.50 -3.05
C LYS A 172 -16.71 4.05 -3.34
N LYS A 173 -17.57 3.29 -4.03
CA LYS A 173 -18.92 3.72 -4.44
C LYS A 173 -20.00 3.38 -3.40
N GLY A 174 -19.67 2.58 -2.39
CA GLY A 174 -20.61 2.16 -1.35
C GLY A 174 -21.81 1.40 -1.93
N THR A 175 -23.03 1.85 -1.63
CA THR A 175 -24.26 1.19 -2.11
C THR A 175 -24.66 1.59 -3.53
N ALA A 176 -24.01 2.58 -4.14
CA ALA A 176 -24.33 3.04 -5.50
C ALA A 176 -23.88 2.04 -6.58
N PHE A 177 -22.82 1.26 -6.31
CA PHE A 177 -22.29 0.26 -7.23
C PHE A 177 -21.74 -0.94 -6.44
N VAL A 178 -22.30 -2.13 -6.70
CA VAL A 178 -21.96 -3.36 -5.98
C VAL A 178 -21.16 -4.31 -6.87
N GLY A 179 -19.96 -4.67 -6.41
CA GLY A 179 -19.11 -5.70 -7.01
C GLY A 179 -19.36 -7.07 -6.38
N ILE A 180 -19.67 -8.06 -7.22
CA ILE A 180 -19.85 -9.46 -6.81
C ILE A 180 -18.76 -10.28 -7.49
N ASN A 181 -17.74 -10.68 -6.74
CA ASN A 181 -16.70 -11.54 -7.27
C ASN A 181 -17.01 -13.01 -6.96
N LEU A 182 -17.59 -13.72 -7.92
CA LEU A 182 -17.95 -15.13 -7.81
C LEU A 182 -16.76 -16.01 -8.23
N ARG A 183 -16.29 -16.83 -7.29
CA ARG A 183 -15.04 -17.59 -7.41
C ARG A 183 -15.27 -19.10 -7.34
N PRO A 184 -15.61 -19.72 -8.47
CA PRO A 184 -15.82 -21.17 -8.54
C PRO A 184 -14.52 -21.96 -8.44
N GLY A 185 -14.61 -23.17 -7.90
CA GLY A 185 -13.56 -24.19 -8.00
C GLY A 185 -13.42 -24.76 -9.41
N SER A 186 -12.93 -26.00 -9.51
CA SER A 186 -12.69 -26.66 -10.80
C SER A 186 -13.98 -26.90 -11.58
N LEU A 187 -14.10 -26.30 -12.77
CA LEU A 187 -15.35 -26.30 -13.53
C LEU A 187 -15.64 -27.62 -14.26
N THR A 188 -16.75 -28.27 -13.94
CA THR A 188 -17.25 -29.49 -14.63
C THR A 188 -18.42 -29.18 -15.56
N ASP A 189 -18.76 -30.14 -16.44
CA ASP A 189 -19.92 -30.07 -17.33
C ASP A 189 -21.10 -30.93 -16.80
N GLU A 190 -21.07 -31.31 -15.52
CA GLU A 190 -22.17 -32.02 -14.85
C GLU A 190 -23.41 -31.12 -14.69
N PRO A 191 -24.59 -31.69 -14.45
CA PRO A 191 -25.78 -30.90 -14.11
C PRO A 191 -25.59 -30.05 -12.84
N ALA A 192 -26.41 -29.02 -12.68
CA ALA A 192 -26.45 -28.25 -11.44
C ALA A 192 -26.82 -29.13 -10.24
N GLY A 193 -26.16 -28.87 -9.12
CA GLY A 193 -26.34 -29.57 -7.86
C GLY A 193 -26.45 -28.62 -6.69
N ARG A 194 -26.33 -29.18 -5.49
CA ARG A 194 -26.19 -28.40 -4.25
C ARG A 194 -24.79 -27.80 -4.15
N VAL A 195 -24.65 -26.72 -3.39
CA VAL A 195 -23.44 -25.90 -3.36
C VAL A 195 -22.93 -25.65 -1.94
N GLU A 196 -21.65 -25.31 -1.84
CA GLU A 196 -21.05 -24.62 -0.72
C GLU A 196 -20.70 -23.20 -1.19
N LEU A 197 -21.40 -22.19 -0.67
CA LEU A 197 -21.31 -20.79 -1.14
C LEU A 197 -20.83 -19.85 -0.03
N GLY A 198 -19.90 -18.96 -0.35
CA GLY A 198 -19.39 -17.92 0.54
C GLY A 198 -17.94 -18.18 0.94
N ARG A 199 -17.72 -18.86 2.06
CA ARG A 199 -16.39 -19.27 2.56
C ARG A 199 -16.30 -20.79 2.51
N THR A 200 -15.70 -21.36 1.47
CA THR A 200 -15.62 -22.82 1.29
C THR A 200 -14.58 -23.42 2.23
N LYS A 201 -14.80 -24.62 2.77
CA LYS A 201 -13.86 -25.28 3.71
C LYS A 201 -12.46 -25.54 3.15
N THR A 202 -12.33 -25.58 1.83
CA THR A 202 -11.06 -25.84 1.14
C THR A 202 -11.02 -25.14 -0.21
N SER A 203 -9.82 -24.99 -0.78
CA SER A 203 -9.63 -24.60 -2.18
C SER A 203 -9.77 -25.78 -3.14
N ARG A 204 -9.74 -27.02 -2.62
CA ARG A 204 -9.80 -28.24 -3.41
C ARG A 204 -11.25 -28.66 -3.63
N GLY A 205 -11.72 -28.54 -4.86
CA GLY A 205 -13.05 -29.01 -5.20
C GLY A 205 -13.46 -28.62 -6.61
N ALA A 206 -14.54 -29.24 -7.04
CA ALA A 206 -15.19 -28.96 -8.30
C ALA A 206 -16.52 -28.23 -8.09
N VAL A 207 -16.99 -27.58 -9.14
CA VAL A 207 -18.37 -27.11 -9.24
C VAL A 207 -18.81 -27.15 -10.70
N SER A 208 -20.06 -27.53 -10.95
CA SER A 208 -20.56 -27.54 -12.32
C SER A 208 -20.79 -26.13 -12.87
N ARG A 209 -20.53 -25.95 -14.17
CA ARG A 209 -20.78 -24.68 -14.86
C ARG A 209 -22.25 -24.24 -14.77
N GLU A 210 -23.16 -25.21 -14.66
CA GLU A 210 -24.58 -24.93 -14.47
C GLU A 210 -24.86 -24.38 -13.07
N SER A 211 -24.28 -24.97 -12.00
CA SER A 211 -24.34 -24.42 -10.65
C SER A 211 -23.80 -22.99 -10.59
N VAL A 212 -22.66 -22.70 -11.25
CA VAL A 212 -22.11 -21.33 -11.34
C VAL A 212 -23.09 -20.35 -11.98
N ALA A 213 -23.74 -20.74 -13.09
CA ALA A 213 -24.72 -19.90 -13.77
C ALA A 213 -25.97 -19.66 -12.91
N GLN A 214 -26.46 -20.68 -12.20
CA GLN A 214 -27.60 -20.56 -11.30
C GLN A 214 -27.29 -19.67 -10.09
N VAL A 215 -26.12 -19.84 -9.46
CA VAL A 215 -25.65 -18.97 -8.36
C VAL A 215 -25.50 -17.52 -8.84
N ALA A 216 -24.90 -17.29 -10.01
CA ALA A 216 -24.77 -15.94 -10.57
C ALA A 216 -26.15 -15.28 -10.81
N ALA A 217 -27.12 -16.03 -11.36
CA ALA A 217 -28.48 -15.55 -11.57
C ALA A 217 -29.21 -15.26 -10.24
N ALA A 218 -28.97 -16.05 -9.20
CA ALA A 218 -29.52 -15.84 -7.87
C ALA A 218 -28.94 -14.57 -7.23
N LEU A 219 -27.61 -14.43 -7.18
CA LEU A 219 -26.92 -13.27 -6.61
C LEU A 219 -27.29 -11.95 -7.32
N LEU A 220 -27.44 -11.97 -8.65
CA LEU A 220 -27.93 -10.80 -9.40
C LEU A 220 -29.38 -10.42 -9.05
N GLY A 221 -30.20 -11.40 -8.66
CA GLY A 221 -31.62 -11.22 -8.35
C GLY A 221 -31.94 -10.91 -6.89
N VAL A 222 -31.04 -11.24 -5.95
CA VAL A 222 -31.25 -11.01 -4.51
C VAL A 222 -31.00 -9.54 -4.16
N GLU A 223 -31.89 -8.96 -3.34
CA GLU A 223 -31.73 -7.60 -2.79
C GLU A 223 -30.79 -7.59 -1.59
N GLY A 224 -30.06 -6.49 -1.40
CA GLY A 224 -29.16 -6.34 -0.25
C GLY A 224 -27.79 -7.00 -0.39
N VAL A 225 -27.48 -7.63 -1.54
CA VAL A 225 -26.11 -8.10 -1.82
C VAL A 225 -25.13 -6.93 -1.73
N ARG A 226 -24.02 -7.16 -1.01
CA ARG A 226 -22.98 -6.16 -0.73
C ARG A 226 -21.76 -6.45 -1.59
N ASN A 227 -20.86 -5.46 -1.67
CA ASN A 227 -19.52 -5.68 -2.21
C ASN A 227 -18.87 -6.86 -1.49
N SER A 228 -18.56 -7.93 -2.22
CA SER A 228 -18.13 -9.19 -1.62
C SER A 228 -17.39 -10.09 -2.60
N TRP A 229 -16.47 -10.87 -2.06
CA TRP A 229 -15.99 -12.07 -2.74
C TRP A 229 -16.76 -13.28 -2.22
N ILE A 230 -17.15 -14.18 -3.12
CA ILE A 230 -18.00 -15.33 -2.82
C ILE A 230 -17.38 -16.58 -3.44
N ASP A 231 -16.87 -17.47 -2.60
CA ASP A 231 -16.32 -18.77 -3.01
C ASP A 231 -17.45 -19.74 -3.34
N LEU A 232 -17.20 -20.64 -4.29
CA LEU A 232 -18.20 -21.60 -4.75
C LEU A 232 -17.58 -22.97 -5.06
N LEU A 233 -18.08 -23.99 -4.35
CA LEU A 233 -17.86 -25.41 -4.63
C LEU A 233 -19.19 -26.16 -4.70
N ASP A 234 -19.18 -27.39 -5.24
CA ASP A 234 -20.27 -28.34 -4.98
C ASP A 234 -20.34 -28.65 -3.47
N GLY A 235 -21.57 -28.81 -2.96
CA GLY A 235 -21.81 -28.97 -1.53
C GLY A 235 -23.21 -29.49 -1.24
N GLU A 236 -23.78 -29.07 -0.10
CA GLU A 236 -25.02 -29.65 0.45
C GLU A 236 -26.18 -28.65 0.53
N GLU A 237 -25.95 -27.37 0.22
CA GLU A 237 -26.95 -26.31 0.33
C GLU A 237 -27.70 -26.11 -1.01
N ASP A 238 -29.00 -25.85 -0.95
CA ASP A 238 -29.77 -25.41 -2.12
C ASP A 238 -29.28 -24.03 -2.59
N ILE A 239 -29.23 -23.80 -3.91
CA ILE A 239 -28.63 -22.59 -4.50
C ILE A 239 -29.35 -21.31 -4.08
N ASP A 240 -30.67 -21.29 -4.09
CA ASP A 240 -31.43 -20.08 -3.73
C ASP A 240 -31.33 -19.81 -2.22
N ALA A 241 -31.36 -20.86 -1.40
CA ALA A 241 -31.13 -20.76 0.05
C ALA A 241 -29.73 -20.24 0.37
N ALA A 242 -28.70 -20.78 -0.30
CA ALA A 242 -27.31 -20.36 -0.14
C ALA A 242 -27.12 -18.89 -0.53
N ALA A 243 -27.67 -18.46 -1.66
CA ALA A 243 -27.61 -17.07 -2.12
C ALA A 243 -28.28 -16.10 -1.13
N GLN A 244 -29.43 -16.48 -0.56
CA GLN A 244 -30.10 -15.66 0.46
C GLN A 244 -29.29 -15.61 1.76
N ARG A 245 -28.71 -16.74 2.19
CA ARG A 245 -27.90 -16.83 3.40
C ARG A 245 -26.67 -15.93 3.31
N VAL A 246 -25.89 -16.02 2.23
CA VAL A 246 -24.67 -15.21 2.08
C VAL A 246 -24.97 -13.71 2.09
N VAL A 247 -26.11 -13.30 1.50
CA VAL A 247 -26.53 -11.90 1.54
C VAL A 247 -26.99 -11.48 2.93
N LYS A 248 -27.81 -12.30 3.60
CA LYS A 248 -28.32 -12.03 4.96
C LYS A 248 -27.19 -11.91 5.98
N GLU A 249 -26.22 -12.81 5.91
CA GLU A 249 -25.06 -12.86 6.81
C GLU A 249 -24.00 -11.82 6.43
N GLY A 250 -24.09 -11.21 5.24
CA GLY A 250 -23.08 -10.28 4.73
C GLY A 250 -21.74 -10.98 4.51
N VAL A 251 -21.77 -12.21 4.00
CA VAL A 251 -20.56 -13.02 3.80
C VAL A 251 -19.65 -12.34 2.79
N ASP A 252 -18.41 -12.16 3.22
CA ASP A 252 -17.32 -11.73 2.37
C ASP A 252 -16.11 -12.64 2.59
N ALA A 253 -15.67 -13.23 1.49
CA ALA A 253 -14.54 -14.14 1.42
C ALA A 253 -13.28 -13.45 0.88
N ALA A 254 -13.20 -12.12 0.93
CA ALA A 254 -12.03 -11.36 0.44
C ALA A 254 -10.75 -11.55 1.27
N GLU A 255 -10.82 -12.09 2.50
CA GLU A 255 -9.63 -12.42 3.32
C GLU A 255 -8.66 -13.34 2.57
N GLY A 256 -7.36 -13.04 2.59
CA GLY A 256 -6.34 -13.72 1.79
C GLY A 256 -6.47 -13.56 0.27
N GLY A 257 -7.60 -13.03 -0.17
CA GLY A 257 -7.84 -12.54 -1.51
C GLY A 257 -7.23 -11.17 -1.75
N ARG A 258 -7.37 -10.33 -0.74
CA ARG A 258 -6.52 -9.19 -0.53
C ARG A 258 -5.13 -9.74 -0.21
N SER A 259 -4.12 -9.12 -0.76
CA SER A 259 -2.94 -8.85 0.04
C SER A 259 -3.39 -8.41 1.44
N GLU A 260 -2.84 -9.00 2.50
CA GLU A 260 -2.87 -8.32 3.79
C GLU A 260 -2.03 -7.04 3.61
N GLY A 261 -2.69 -5.99 3.09
CA GLY A 261 -2.11 -4.69 2.75
C GLY A 261 -1.23 -4.58 1.49
N ASP A 262 -1.73 -4.87 0.29
CA ASP A 262 -1.23 -4.27 -0.96
C ASP A 262 -2.20 -3.16 -1.34
N SER A 263 -1.92 -2.00 -0.78
CA SER A 263 -1.94 -0.75 -1.53
C SER A 263 -1.16 -0.88 -2.85
N ASP A 264 -1.73 -1.54 -3.86
CA ASP A 264 -1.14 -1.63 -5.20
C ASP A 264 -1.78 -0.65 -6.21
N PHE A 265 -2.23 0.51 -5.70
CA PHE A 265 -1.63 1.74 -6.22
C PHE A 265 -0.20 1.80 -5.67
N ILE A 266 0.68 1.01 -6.29
CA ILE A 266 2.13 1.02 -6.08
C ILE A 266 2.53 0.73 -4.60
N THR A 267 2.59 -0.55 -4.15
CA THR A 267 3.24 -0.89 -2.86
C THR A 267 4.74 -1.08 -2.94
N TRP A 268 5.29 -1.02 -4.14
CA TRP A 268 6.67 -0.55 -4.33
C TRP A 268 6.81 0.96 -4.06
N SER A 269 5.76 1.66 -3.57
CA SER A 269 5.84 3.08 -3.23
C SER A 269 5.27 3.55 -1.90
N GLY A 270 5.06 2.64 -0.95
CA GLY A 270 5.09 3.07 0.46
C GLY A 270 6.40 3.77 0.83
N GLU A 271 7.51 3.39 0.16
CA GLU A 271 8.80 4.10 0.22
C GLU A 271 8.85 5.34 -0.70
N THR A 272 8.03 5.41 -1.76
CA THR A 272 8.19 6.38 -2.86
C THR A 272 7.23 7.58 -2.86
N TYR A 273 6.12 7.60 -2.10
CA TYR A 273 5.26 8.80 -2.11
C TYR A 273 5.89 10.02 -1.42
N THR A 274 6.84 9.81 -0.51
CA THR A 274 7.66 10.90 0.07
C THR A 274 9.14 10.51 0.09
N SER A 275 9.65 9.98 -1.02
CA SER A 275 11.10 9.85 -1.20
C SER A 275 11.70 11.22 -1.49
N THR A 276 12.79 11.56 -0.81
CA THR A 276 13.57 12.77 -1.09
C THR A 276 15.00 12.38 -1.42
N SER A 277 15.60 13.07 -2.37
CA SER A 277 17.01 12.94 -2.67
C SER A 277 17.66 14.29 -2.89
N ALA A 278 18.88 14.46 -2.41
CA ALA A 278 19.73 15.58 -2.77
C ALA A 278 20.76 15.21 -3.85
N GLY A 279 20.68 14.01 -4.42
CA GLY A 279 21.64 13.44 -5.36
C GLY A 279 22.73 12.62 -4.67
N TYR A 280 23.31 13.10 -3.57
CA TYR A 280 24.27 12.33 -2.76
C TYR A 280 23.59 11.34 -1.81
N MET A 281 22.55 11.81 -1.10
CA MET A 281 21.71 11.01 -0.21
C MET A 281 20.33 10.81 -0.81
N GLY A 282 19.72 9.67 -0.51
CA GLY A 282 18.30 9.41 -0.76
C GLY A 282 17.70 8.63 0.39
N LEU A 283 16.45 8.93 0.73
CA LEU A 283 15.68 8.12 1.68
C LEU A 283 14.19 8.17 1.39
N GLY A 284 13.49 7.11 1.80
CA GLY A 284 12.05 7.18 2.06
C GLY A 284 11.80 7.94 3.37
N GLN A 285 10.97 8.99 3.35
CA GLN A 285 10.64 9.77 4.55
C GLN A 285 9.56 9.12 5.43
N SER A 286 9.39 7.80 5.34
CA SER A 286 8.31 7.10 6.04
C SER A 286 8.48 7.06 7.56
N SER A 287 9.63 7.48 8.10
CA SER A 287 9.92 7.47 9.54
C SER A 287 9.52 8.72 10.33
N LEU A 288 9.06 9.78 9.65
CA LEU A 288 8.59 11.00 10.30
C LEU A 288 7.11 10.85 10.73
N GLY A 289 6.88 10.14 11.84
CA GLY A 289 5.59 10.09 12.54
C GLY A 289 5.19 8.68 13.02
N PRO A 290 3.90 8.38 13.25
CA PRO A 290 3.42 7.05 13.63
C PRO A 290 3.56 6.00 12.52
N PHE A 291 4.47 6.19 11.57
CA PHE A 291 4.60 5.38 10.37
C PHE A 291 5.98 4.68 10.30
N PHE A 292 5.87 3.37 10.09
CA PHE A 292 6.79 2.36 9.51
C PHE A 292 8.32 2.45 9.71
N GLU A 293 8.81 2.61 10.94
CA GLU A 293 10.17 2.15 11.28
C GLU A 293 10.25 0.61 11.46
N ALA A 294 9.13 -0.01 11.80
CA ALA A 294 8.91 -1.45 11.75
C ALA A 294 7.40 -1.69 11.76
N SER A 295 6.98 -2.78 11.13
CA SER A 295 5.59 -3.25 11.15
C SER A 295 5.21 -3.71 12.57
N ARG A 296 3.92 -3.73 12.89
CA ARG A 296 3.43 -4.25 14.17
C ARG A 296 3.74 -5.75 14.30
N PRO A 297 3.82 -6.32 15.51
CA PRO A 297 4.11 -7.76 15.72
C PRO A 297 3.14 -8.72 15.00
N ASP A 298 1.98 -8.24 14.58
CA ASP A 298 0.90 -8.94 13.88
C ASP A 298 0.97 -8.83 12.33
N ASP A 299 1.95 -8.12 11.76
CA ASP A 299 2.06 -7.84 10.31
C ASP A 299 2.80 -8.92 9.47
N GLY A 300 2.92 -10.16 9.96
CA GLY A 300 3.44 -11.28 9.16
C GLY A 300 4.97 -11.30 8.91
N VAL A 301 5.42 -12.02 7.86
CA VAL A 301 6.82 -12.53 7.69
C VAL A 301 7.75 -11.61 6.87
N SER A 302 7.43 -10.33 6.68
CA SER A 302 8.37 -9.35 6.11
C SER A 302 8.03 -7.95 6.62
N PRO A 303 8.77 -7.43 7.61
CA PRO A 303 8.53 -6.09 8.10
C PRO A 303 8.83 -5.07 7.00
N ARG A 304 7.96 -4.07 6.85
CA ARG A 304 8.26 -2.85 6.09
C ARG A 304 9.41 -2.12 6.80
N HIS A 305 10.51 -1.89 6.10
CA HIS A 305 11.66 -1.14 6.58
C HIS A 305 11.83 0.09 5.71
N THR A 306 12.02 1.27 6.32
CA THR A 306 12.43 2.45 5.55
C THR A 306 13.86 2.28 5.08
N PHE A 307 14.19 2.74 3.87
CA PHE A 307 15.54 2.61 3.30
C PHE A 307 16.19 4.00 3.17
N ALA A 308 17.43 4.13 3.62
CA ALA A 308 18.27 5.30 3.43
C ALA A 308 19.56 4.87 2.75
N THR A 309 20.05 5.71 1.83
CA THR A 309 21.19 5.38 0.99
C THR A 309 22.04 6.58 0.66
N ILE A 310 23.28 6.30 0.24
CA ILE A 310 24.19 7.24 -0.36
C ILE A 310 24.68 6.67 -1.70
N THR A 311 24.95 7.53 -2.67
CA THR A 311 25.47 7.12 -3.97
C THR A 311 26.80 6.36 -3.84
N GLY A 312 26.99 5.30 -4.61
CA GLY A 312 28.24 4.54 -4.63
C GLY A 312 28.39 3.48 -3.55
N PHE A 313 27.49 3.45 -2.55
CA PHE A 313 27.61 2.49 -1.45
C PHE A 313 27.05 1.12 -1.86
N TRP A 314 27.88 0.30 -2.53
CA TRP A 314 27.49 -0.98 -3.12
C TRP A 314 27.91 -2.19 -2.28
N HIS A 315 27.01 -3.16 -2.18
CA HIS A 315 27.23 -4.50 -1.67
C HIS A 315 27.53 -5.47 -2.82
N ASP A 316 28.56 -6.30 -2.65
CA ASP A 316 28.94 -7.35 -3.58
C ASP A 316 28.56 -8.72 -2.98
N ALA A 317 27.61 -9.43 -3.61
CA ALA A 317 27.18 -10.75 -3.16
C ALA A 317 28.09 -11.84 -3.74
N GLU A 318 28.64 -12.70 -2.87
CA GLU A 318 29.49 -13.82 -3.32
C GLU A 318 28.77 -14.70 -4.35
N GLY A 319 29.41 -14.89 -5.51
CA GLY A 319 28.97 -15.85 -6.54
C GLY A 319 27.79 -15.41 -7.43
N ARG A 320 27.36 -14.15 -7.39
CA ARG A 320 26.40 -13.58 -8.37
C ARG A 320 26.99 -12.36 -9.08
N HIS A 321 26.65 -12.15 -10.34
CA HIS A 321 27.05 -10.98 -11.12
C HIS A 321 26.18 -9.72 -10.85
N ASP A 322 25.41 -9.70 -9.76
CA ASP A 322 24.52 -8.58 -9.39
C ASP A 322 25.11 -7.78 -8.23
N SER A 323 25.33 -6.48 -8.44
CA SER A 323 25.69 -5.52 -7.38
C SER A 323 24.42 -4.79 -6.91
N SER A 324 24.27 -4.61 -5.60
CA SER A 324 23.11 -3.95 -4.99
C SER A 324 23.54 -2.80 -4.09
N ILE A 325 22.74 -1.74 -3.99
CA ILE A 325 23.04 -0.61 -3.10
C ILE A 325 22.87 -1.08 -1.64
N ALA A 326 23.90 -0.89 -0.81
CA ALA A 326 23.82 -1.06 0.64
C ALA A 326 23.13 0.15 1.30
N GLY A 327 22.41 -0.11 2.39
CA GLY A 327 21.73 0.93 3.15
C GLY A 327 22.65 1.65 4.14
N ILE A 328 22.16 2.73 4.73
CA ILE A 328 22.76 3.39 5.89
C ILE A 328 21.69 3.52 6.99
N PRO A 329 22.08 3.74 8.26
CA PRO A 329 21.11 4.03 9.31
C PRO A 329 20.20 5.19 8.89
N HIS A 330 18.89 5.03 9.09
CA HIS A 330 17.95 6.11 8.89
C HIS A 330 18.24 7.23 9.85
N PHE A 331 17.87 8.45 9.46
CA PHE A 331 18.36 9.62 10.15
C PHE A 331 17.35 10.75 10.23
N THR A 332 16.11 10.58 9.79
CA THR A 332 15.08 11.58 10.10
C THR A 332 14.32 11.26 11.37
N ASP A 333 14.59 10.10 11.99
CA ASP A 333 13.88 9.60 13.17
C ASP A 333 14.03 10.56 14.35
N LEU A 334 12.92 11.18 14.73
CA LEU A 334 12.83 12.08 15.87
C LEU A 334 11.51 11.80 16.58
N LEU A 335 11.49 10.75 17.40
CA LEU A 335 10.28 10.17 17.96
C LEU A 335 9.80 10.95 19.19
N VAL A 336 8.50 10.86 19.46
CA VAL A 336 7.86 11.49 20.62
C VAL A 336 7.43 10.40 21.60
N GLN A 337 7.75 10.58 22.88
CA GLN A 337 7.28 9.73 23.97
C GLN A 337 6.42 10.56 24.91
N ALA A 338 5.26 10.03 25.31
CA ALA A 338 4.38 10.67 26.27
C ALA A 338 3.59 9.60 27.02
N CYS A 339 3.45 9.77 28.33
CA CYS A 339 2.66 8.89 29.21
C CYS A 339 2.94 7.39 29.04
N GLY A 340 4.21 7.02 28.91
CA GLY A 340 4.64 5.62 28.77
C GLY A 340 4.49 5.03 27.36
N SER A 341 3.93 5.79 26.41
CA SER A 341 3.83 5.39 25.00
C SER A 341 4.89 6.09 24.15
N THR A 342 5.31 5.42 23.06
CA THR A 342 6.19 6.00 22.04
C THR A 342 5.42 6.12 20.74
N LEU A 343 5.39 7.31 20.17
CA LEU A 343 4.84 7.61 18.86
C LEU A 343 5.78 7.07 17.77
N ASN A 344 5.48 5.85 17.33
CA ASN A 344 6.20 5.13 16.28
C ASN A 344 5.20 4.26 15.47
N GLY A 345 5.69 3.41 14.57
CA GLY A 345 4.86 2.53 13.75
C GLY A 345 3.94 1.53 14.49
N SER A 346 4.08 1.38 15.81
CA SER A 346 3.27 0.46 16.61
C SER A 346 2.00 1.07 17.19
N VAL A 347 1.81 2.39 17.16
CA VAL A 347 0.63 3.04 17.77
C VAL A 347 -0.67 2.64 17.06
N ASP A 348 -1.79 2.58 17.80
CA ASP A 348 -3.10 2.31 17.18
C ASP A 348 -3.50 3.51 16.29
N THR A 349 -4.07 3.22 15.13
CA THR A 349 -4.64 4.25 14.25
C THR A 349 -5.72 5.08 14.93
N ALA A 350 -6.42 4.53 15.92
CA ALA A 350 -7.40 5.25 16.72
C ALA A 350 -6.78 6.33 17.63
N GLU A 351 -5.47 6.28 17.89
CA GLU A 351 -4.75 7.31 18.66
C GLU A 351 -4.45 8.56 17.82
N ILE A 352 -4.57 8.48 16.48
CA ILE A 352 -4.20 9.54 15.54
C ILE A 352 -5.44 10.17 14.92
N SER A 353 -5.48 11.49 14.86
CA SER A 353 -6.55 12.26 14.20
C SER A 353 -6.00 13.49 13.46
N ASP A 354 -6.85 14.11 12.64
CA ASP A 354 -6.53 15.33 11.86
C ASP A 354 -5.21 15.24 11.06
N PHE A 355 -4.96 14.07 10.48
CA PHE A 355 -3.72 13.80 9.77
C PHE A 355 -3.61 14.54 8.42
N LYS A 356 -2.44 15.13 8.18
CA LYS A 356 -2.04 15.74 6.92
C LYS A 356 -0.56 15.47 6.66
N THR A 357 -0.22 15.14 5.42
CA THR A 357 1.16 15.08 4.92
C THR A 357 1.27 15.82 3.60
N THR A 358 2.41 16.45 3.34
CA THR A 358 2.71 17.12 2.06
C THR A 358 4.17 16.97 1.69
N LEU A 359 4.46 16.76 0.41
CA LEU A 359 5.78 16.96 -0.18
C LEU A 359 5.68 18.14 -1.16
N SER A 360 6.47 19.19 -0.92
CA SER A 360 6.57 20.31 -1.85
C SER A 360 7.61 19.97 -2.92
N PHE A 361 7.17 19.82 -4.17
CA PHE A 361 8.08 19.63 -5.31
C PHE A 361 8.86 20.90 -5.68
N LEU A 362 8.42 22.07 -5.22
CA LEU A 362 9.09 23.35 -5.49
C LEU A 362 10.43 23.46 -4.77
N ASP A 363 10.48 23.00 -3.52
CA ASP A 363 11.65 23.13 -2.66
C ASP A 363 12.10 21.82 -2.01
N GLY A 364 11.43 20.70 -2.24
CA GLY A 364 11.83 19.37 -1.74
C GLY A 364 11.59 19.17 -0.24
N VAL A 365 10.69 19.97 0.36
CA VAL A 365 10.38 19.90 1.79
C VAL A 365 9.16 19.03 2.04
N ALA A 366 9.32 18.09 2.97
CA ALA A 366 8.26 17.20 3.41
C ALA A 366 7.73 17.64 4.78
N THR A 367 6.40 17.61 4.95
CA THR A 367 5.74 17.97 6.21
C THR A 367 4.70 16.96 6.63
N TRP A 368 4.52 16.84 7.94
CA TRP A 368 3.48 16.05 8.58
C TRP A 368 2.85 16.88 9.67
N ALA A 369 1.52 16.83 9.80
CA ALA A 369 0.79 17.45 10.89
C ALA A 369 -0.37 16.54 11.28
N TYR A 370 -0.49 16.23 12.56
CA TYR A 370 -1.55 15.37 13.09
C TYR A 370 -1.66 15.53 14.60
N ARG A 371 -2.72 14.96 15.17
CA ARG A 371 -2.96 14.96 16.61
C ARG A 371 -2.81 13.54 17.14
N TRP A 372 -2.08 13.39 18.24
CA TRP A 372 -1.85 12.12 18.90
C TRP A 372 -2.46 12.13 20.30
N THR A 373 -3.27 11.12 20.59
CA THR A 373 -3.91 10.88 21.89
C THR A 373 -3.27 9.63 22.52
N PRO A 374 -2.12 9.77 23.20
CA PRO A 374 -1.44 8.66 23.86
C PRO A 374 -2.33 7.98 24.92
N PRO A 375 -2.43 6.64 24.93
CA PRO A 375 -3.38 5.91 25.78
C PRO A 375 -3.10 6.06 27.28
N GLY A 376 -1.84 6.28 27.68
CA GLY A 376 -1.46 6.44 29.07
C GLY A 376 -1.77 7.82 29.68
N CYS A 377 -2.25 8.78 28.90
CA CYS A 377 -2.53 10.14 29.37
C CYS A 377 -3.99 10.37 29.83
N ALA A 378 -4.80 9.32 29.95
CA ALA A 378 -6.16 9.43 30.50
C ALA A 378 -6.14 9.54 32.03
N ASP A 379 -7.06 10.32 32.61
CA ASP A 379 -7.30 10.28 34.05
C ASP A 379 -7.85 8.91 34.51
N GLN A 380 -7.87 8.67 35.83
CA GLN A 380 -8.32 7.39 36.39
C GLN A 380 -9.78 7.03 36.05
N ASP A 381 -10.59 8.03 35.66
CA ASP A 381 -12.01 7.87 35.33
C ASP A 381 -12.26 7.85 33.80
N GLY A 382 -11.22 8.01 32.96
CA GLY A 382 -11.29 8.06 31.49
C GLY A 382 -12.02 9.30 30.93
N THR A 383 -12.26 10.33 31.74
CA THR A 383 -13.06 11.50 31.38
C THR A 383 -12.25 12.62 30.72
N THR A 384 -10.93 12.61 30.90
CA THR A 384 -10.01 13.62 30.38
C THR A 384 -8.81 12.94 29.74
N THR A 385 -8.38 13.44 28.58
CA THR A 385 -7.22 12.89 27.86
C THR A 385 -6.35 14.02 27.32
N THR A 386 -5.03 13.83 27.36
CA THR A 386 -4.07 14.74 26.74
C THR A 386 -4.02 14.47 25.24
N VAL A 387 -4.22 15.53 24.45
CA VAL A 387 -3.98 15.50 23.00
C VAL A 387 -2.72 16.31 22.71
N LEU A 388 -1.82 15.72 21.94
CA LEU A 388 -0.59 16.36 21.45
C LEU A 388 -0.74 16.68 19.96
N ASP A 389 -0.59 17.95 19.60
CA ASP A 389 -0.47 18.35 18.20
C ASP A 389 1.00 18.18 17.80
N ILE A 390 1.23 17.37 16.77
CA ILE A 390 2.54 16.98 16.28
C ILE A 390 2.72 17.55 14.88
N ALA A 391 3.82 18.27 14.65
CA ALA A 391 4.18 18.77 13.33
C ALA A 391 5.66 18.53 13.02
N TYR A 392 5.94 17.96 11.85
CA TYR A 392 7.28 17.76 11.31
C TYR A 392 7.47 18.59 10.04
N GLU A 393 8.69 19.10 9.86
CA GLU A 393 9.20 19.62 8.60
C GLU A 393 10.60 19.06 8.37
N ALA A 394 10.86 18.44 7.22
CA ALA A 394 12.13 17.80 6.93
C ALA A 394 12.59 18.02 5.50
N PHE A 395 13.90 18.07 5.32
CA PHE A 395 14.51 18.19 4.00
C PHE A 395 15.94 17.65 3.93
N LEU A 396 16.35 17.30 2.71
CA LEU A 396 17.75 17.06 2.34
C LEU A 396 18.30 18.30 1.66
N SER A 397 19.33 18.92 2.23
CA SER A 397 19.82 20.21 1.74
C SER A 397 20.32 20.11 0.28
N LEU A 398 19.84 21.02 -0.57
CA LEU A 398 20.31 21.09 -1.96
C LEU A 398 21.53 21.97 -2.10
N ASP A 399 21.77 22.85 -1.12
CA ASP A 399 22.97 23.69 -0.99
C ASP A 399 24.16 22.88 -0.46
N ASN A 400 23.94 22.05 0.57
CA ASN A 400 24.95 21.15 1.10
C ASN A 400 24.46 19.70 1.03
N LYS A 401 24.99 18.94 0.08
CA LYS A 401 24.54 17.58 -0.20
C LYS A 401 24.82 16.57 0.91
N GLN A 402 25.65 16.91 1.91
CA GLN A 402 25.92 16.09 3.10
C GLN A 402 24.97 16.41 4.28
N LEU A 403 24.11 17.44 4.16
CA LEU A 403 23.27 17.94 5.24
C LEU A 403 21.81 17.53 5.06
N ALA A 404 21.20 17.01 6.12
CA ALA A 404 19.75 16.90 6.27
C ALA A 404 19.30 17.57 7.57
N ALA A 405 18.03 17.98 7.63
CA ALA A 405 17.47 18.54 8.84
C ALA A 405 16.00 18.18 9.01
N VAL A 406 15.59 18.03 10.27
CA VAL A 406 14.20 17.77 10.69
C VAL A 406 13.86 18.73 11.80
N ARG A 407 12.76 19.46 11.66
CA ARG A 407 12.14 20.24 12.73
C ARG A 407 10.90 19.50 13.20
N LEU A 408 10.79 19.31 14.51
CA LEU A 408 9.60 18.78 15.17
C LEU A 408 9.05 19.82 16.14
N GLU A 409 7.76 20.07 16.05
CA GLU A 409 6.97 20.84 17.00
C GLU A 409 5.96 19.93 17.69
N VAL A 410 5.94 19.97 19.02
CA VAL A 410 4.98 19.26 19.87
C VAL A 410 4.26 20.29 20.72
N ALA A 411 2.94 20.36 20.62
CA ALA A 411 2.11 21.29 21.38
C ALA A 411 0.96 20.58 22.07
N LEU A 412 0.48 21.13 23.18
CA LEU A 412 -0.74 20.67 23.84
C LEU A 412 -1.96 21.14 23.04
N GLY A 413 -2.72 20.22 22.46
CA GLY A 413 -3.87 20.48 21.58
C GLY A 413 -5.16 20.93 22.28
N GLY A 414 -5.06 21.36 23.54
CA GLY A 414 -6.22 21.70 24.39
C GLY A 414 -6.71 20.49 25.18
N SER A 415 -6.54 20.55 26.50
CA SER A 415 -7.02 19.55 27.43
C SER A 415 -8.42 19.92 27.91
N SER A 416 -9.41 19.06 27.70
CA SER A 416 -10.55 19.03 28.60
C SER A 416 -10.12 18.25 29.84
N GLY A 417 -9.55 18.93 30.84
CA GLY A 417 -9.27 18.41 32.18
C GLY A 417 -8.08 17.45 32.35
N GLY A 418 -7.20 17.32 31.35
CA GLY A 418 -5.96 16.52 31.45
C GLY A 418 -4.92 17.09 32.45
N PRO A 419 -3.80 16.39 32.69
CA PRO A 419 -2.80 16.77 33.70
C PRO A 419 -2.22 18.18 33.49
N ASP A 420 -1.92 18.87 34.60
CA ASP A 420 -1.33 20.22 34.60
C ASP A 420 0.05 20.28 33.92
N VAL A 421 0.78 19.16 33.88
CA VAL A 421 2.10 19.00 33.26
C VAL A 421 2.23 17.58 32.68
N VAL A 422 2.79 17.48 31.49
CA VAL A 422 3.08 16.25 30.75
C VAL A 422 4.58 16.20 30.45
N ASP A 423 5.23 15.08 30.79
CA ASP A 423 6.59 14.80 30.36
C ASP A 423 6.58 14.28 28.92
N VAL A 424 7.28 15.01 28.04
CA VAL A 424 7.44 14.66 26.62
C VAL A 424 8.90 14.27 26.39
N GLY A 425 9.13 13.00 26.07
CA GLY A 425 10.42 12.50 25.61
C GLY A 425 10.60 12.74 24.11
N LEU A 426 11.75 13.28 23.72
CA LEU A 426 12.13 13.53 22.35
C LEU A 426 13.33 12.65 22.03
N VAL A 427 13.14 11.64 21.20
CA VAL A 427 14.12 10.58 20.92
C VAL A 427 14.79 10.88 19.58
N ASP A 428 16.04 11.31 19.62
CA ASP A 428 16.89 11.38 18.43
C ASP A 428 17.48 9.99 18.17
N MET A 429 17.07 9.37 17.06
CA MET A 429 17.45 8.00 16.70
C MET A 429 18.16 7.97 15.34
N LEU A 430 19.17 7.12 15.24
CA LEU A 430 19.70 6.64 13.97
C LEU A 430 19.31 5.16 13.86
N ASP A 431 18.31 4.87 13.02
CA ASP A 431 17.73 3.52 12.90
C ASP A 431 18.54 2.64 11.95
N GLY A 432 19.28 1.68 12.50
CA GLY A 432 20.11 0.77 11.72
C GLY A 432 19.35 -0.31 10.96
N ARG A 433 18.03 -0.46 11.18
CA ARG A 433 17.21 -1.40 10.40
C ARG A 433 17.16 -1.02 8.92
N SER A 434 17.43 0.25 8.58
CA SER A 434 17.60 0.74 7.21
C SER A 434 18.94 0.38 6.58
N ALA A 435 19.94 -0.01 7.39
CA ALA A 435 21.28 -0.35 6.93
C ALA A 435 21.33 -1.79 6.38
N ASP A 436 20.40 -2.15 5.50
CA ASP A 436 20.36 -3.48 4.89
C ASP A 436 21.61 -3.72 4.03
N ARG A 437 22.07 -4.98 4.00
CA ARG A 437 23.30 -5.41 3.32
C ARG A 437 24.58 -4.72 3.85
N THR A 438 24.61 -4.41 5.15
CA THR A 438 25.80 -3.87 5.82
C THR A 438 26.34 -4.76 6.94
N SER A 439 27.58 -4.52 7.33
CA SER A 439 28.30 -5.11 8.45
C SER A 439 29.05 -3.99 9.21
N ASN A 440 29.82 -4.38 10.24
CA ASN A 440 30.73 -3.48 10.96
C ASN A 440 30.06 -2.25 11.58
N PHE A 441 28.90 -2.44 12.23
CA PHE A 441 28.22 -1.36 12.93
C PHE A 441 29.09 -0.73 14.02
N GLN A 442 29.22 0.59 13.98
CA GLN A 442 29.92 1.41 14.94
C GLN A 442 28.98 2.48 15.50
N SER A 443 28.97 2.68 16.81
CA SER A 443 28.22 3.77 17.43
C SER A 443 29.08 4.59 18.38
N ARG A 444 28.77 5.88 18.51
CA ARG A 444 29.46 6.77 19.46
C ARG A 444 28.54 7.89 19.96
N PHE A 445 28.58 8.12 21.27
CA PHE A 445 27.88 9.23 21.93
C PHE A 445 28.81 10.43 22.16
N PHE A 446 28.25 11.62 22.03
CA PHE A 446 28.88 12.91 22.28
C PHE A 446 28.00 13.71 23.25
N PRO A 447 28.02 13.37 24.56
CA PRO A 447 27.15 13.97 25.56
C PRO A 447 27.50 15.44 25.83
N GLY A 448 26.65 16.09 26.62
CA GLY A 448 26.80 17.50 26.97
C GLY A 448 26.46 18.41 25.79
N PRO A 449 27.12 19.57 25.63
CA PRO A 449 26.67 20.62 24.71
C PRO A 449 26.67 20.22 23.24
N LYS A 450 27.35 19.12 22.87
CA LYS A 450 27.32 18.57 21.51
C LYS A 450 26.02 17.83 21.19
N ARG A 451 25.35 17.24 22.20
CA ARG A 451 24.08 16.49 22.06
C ARG A 451 24.08 15.56 20.85
N GLY A 452 25.16 14.82 20.66
CA GLY A 452 25.44 14.15 19.39
C GLY A 452 25.50 12.64 19.49
N ILE A 453 25.04 11.97 18.44
CA ILE A 453 25.22 10.53 18.22
C ILE A 453 25.80 10.30 16.82
N LEU A 454 26.63 9.28 16.69
CA LEU A 454 27.21 8.83 15.43
C LEU A 454 26.91 7.35 15.27
N ALA A 455 26.48 6.97 14.07
CA ALA A 455 26.42 5.60 13.59
C ALA A 455 27.32 5.45 12.35
N GLY A 456 27.98 4.30 12.22
CA GLY A 456 28.78 3.95 11.05
C GLY A 456 28.55 2.50 10.64
N VAL A 457 28.52 2.23 9.34
CA VAL A 457 28.33 0.89 8.76
C VAL A 457 29.20 0.73 7.51
N SER A 458 29.50 -0.52 7.14
CA SER A 458 30.22 -0.87 5.91
C SER A 458 29.38 -1.83 5.06
N PRO A 459 29.46 -1.82 3.71
CA PRO A 459 28.76 -2.81 2.90
C PRO A 459 29.25 -4.21 3.23
N ALA A 460 28.32 -5.15 3.42
CA ALA A 460 28.67 -6.55 3.69
C ALA A 460 29.41 -7.18 2.49
N GLY A 461 30.16 -8.26 2.70
CA GLY A 461 30.83 -8.99 1.61
C GLY A 461 32.06 -8.30 1.00
N ARG A 462 32.48 -7.16 1.56
CA ARG A 462 33.74 -6.46 1.23
C ARG A 462 34.79 -6.53 2.34
N ASP A 463 34.59 -7.43 3.30
CA ASP A 463 35.61 -7.72 4.31
C ASP A 463 36.71 -8.55 3.63
N ASP A 464 37.71 -7.85 3.08
CA ASP A 464 38.85 -8.46 2.39
C ASP A 464 39.53 -9.49 3.31
N GLU A 465 39.51 -10.75 2.85
CA GLU A 465 40.35 -11.86 3.29
C GLU A 465 41.87 -11.61 3.03
N ASP A 466 42.27 -10.41 2.63
CA ASP A 466 43.65 -10.06 2.32
C ASP A 466 44.03 -8.71 2.94
N ASP A 467 44.95 -8.76 3.90
CA ASP A 467 45.42 -7.69 4.80
C ASP A 467 46.21 -6.57 4.09
N THR A 468 45.89 -6.26 2.83
CA THR A 468 46.56 -5.22 2.05
C THR A 468 45.59 -4.36 1.20
N ILE A 469 45.19 -3.23 1.80
CA ILE A 469 44.87 -1.97 1.10
C ILE A 469 43.58 -1.95 0.26
N ARG A 470 42.43 -2.10 0.92
CA ARG A 470 41.27 -1.19 0.71
C ARG A 470 40.66 -0.87 2.06
N ALA A 471 40.69 0.40 2.48
CA ALA A 471 39.90 0.80 3.63
C ALA A 471 38.44 0.47 3.31
N ALA A 472 37.83 -0.46 4.04
CA ALA A 472 36.46 -0.86 3.82
C ALA A 472 35.59 0.40 3.68
N ALA A 473 34.86 0.52 2.58
CA ALA A 473 33.95 1.64 2.38
C ALA A 473 33.03 1.72 3.60
N ALA A 474 32.95 2.88 4.24
CA ALA A 474 32.20 3.07 5.46
C ALA A 474 31.42 4.37 5.36
N ALA A 475 30.13 4.29 5.64
CA ALA A 475 29.25 5.43 5.73
C ALA A 475 29.09 5.82 7.19
N TYR A 476 29.13 7.12 7.46
CA TYR A 476 28.97 7.69 8.79
C TYR A 476 27.82 8.69 8.78
N VAL A 477 26.91 8.50 9.73
CA VAL A 477 25.76 9.37 9.98
C VAL A 477 25.94 9.98 11.35
N TYR A 478 25.98 11.31 11.42
CA TYR A 478 26.06 12.05 12.67
C TYR A 478 24.80 12.87 12.85
N SER A 479 24.15 12.74 14.00
CA SER A 479 23.02 13.60 14.42
C SER A 479 23.43 14.50 15.58
N THR A 480 22.94 15.73 15.57
CA THR A 480 22.87 16.60 16.75
C THR A 480 21.53 17.32 16.81
N VAL A 481 20.98 17.47 18.02
CA VAL A 481 19.71 18.16 18.24
C VAL A 481 19.92 19.51 18.92
N SER A 482 19.03 20.46 18.61
CA SER A 482 18.94 21.74 19.30
C SER A 482 17.50 22.20 19.42
N GLY A 483 17.21 22.96 20.46
CA GLY A 483 15.94 23.64 20.65
C GLY A 483 16.12 24.69 21.76
N PRO A 484 15.26 25.73 21.82
CA PRO A 484 15.35 26.76 22.85
C PRO A 484 15.27 26.18 24.26
N ASP A 485 14.49 25.11 24.42
CA ASP A 485 14.20 24.46 25.70
C ASP A 485 14.91 23.12 25.88
N PHE A 486 15.84 22.77 24.98
CA PHE A 486 16.47 21.44 25.02
C PHE A 486 17.46 21.31 26.17
N PRO A 487 17.33 20.28 27.02
CA PRO A 487 18.29 20.07 28.08
C PRO A 487 19.69 19.79 27.51
N PRO A 488 20.76 20.18 28.24
CA PRO A 488 22.14 19.98 27.78
C PRO A 488 22.59 18.52 27.84
N TYR A 489 21.83 17.64 28.49
CA TYR A 489 22.13 16.22 28.63
C TYR A 489 20.88 15.39 28.33
N ALA A 490 21.09 14.26 27.66
CA ALA A 490 20.05 13.27 27.43
C ALA A 490 19.65 12.59 28.76
N THR A 491 18.37 12.30 28.91
CA THR A 491 17.82 11.50 30.02
C THR A 491 18.21 10.03 29.88
N SER A 492 18.31 9.53 28.65
CA SER A 492 18.77 8.17 28.34
C SER A 492 19.51 8.13 27.01
N MET A 493 20.38 7.13 26.85
CA MET A 493 21.12 6.84 25.63
C MET A 493 21.09 5.32 25.43
N SER A 494 20.93 4.87 24.18
CA SER A 494 20.89 3.44 23.84
C SER A 494 21.67 3.17 22.56
N SER A 495 22.33 2.02 22.50
CA SER A 495 22.93 1.47 21.29
C SER A 495 22.56 0.00 21.23
N ASP A 496 22.02 -0.43 20.11
CA ASP A 496 21.59 -1.79 19.86
C ASP A 496 22.34 -2.34 18.64
N PRO A 497 23.36 -3.19 18.85
CA PRO A 497 24.11 -3.81 17.76
C PRO A 497 23.27 -4.74 16.88
N ASP A 498 22.22 -5.36 17.42
CA ASP A 498 21.40 -6.34 16.68
C ASP A 498 20.55 -5.63 15.62
N THR A 499 20.08 -4.43 15.92
CA THR A 499 19.37 -3.56 14.98
C THR A 499 20.25 -2.48 14.37
N SER A 500 21.55 -2.46 14.68
CA SER A 500 22.50 -1.40 14.28
C SER A 500 22.03 0.02 14.60
N SER A 501 21.26 0.17 15.68
CA SER A 501 20.60 1.43 16.03
C SER A 501 21.31 2.16 17.18
N VAL A 502 21.25 3.49 17.17
CA VAL A 502 21.73 4.33 18.28
C VAL A 502 20.75 5.47 18.53
N SER A 503 20.46 5.77 19.80
CA SER A 503 19.51 6.81 20.15
C SER A 503 19.85 7.55 21.44
N GLN A 504 19.33 8.76 21.58
CA GLN A 504 19.40 9.60 22.77
C GLN A 504 18.07 10.29 23.01
N THR A 505 17.57 10.25 24.25
CA THR A 505 16.26 10.81 24.61
C THR A 505 16.43 12.04 25.49
N TYR A 506 15.69 13.11 25.17
CA TYR A 506 15.63 14.34 25.96
C TYR A 506 14.20 14.53 26.46
N THR A 507 14.02 14.70 27.76
CA THR A 507 12.68 14.92 28.34
C THR A 507 12.44 16.40 28.58
N VAL A 508 11.31 16.90 28.14
CA VAL A 508 10.83 18.27 28.38
C VAL A 508 9.42 18.25 28.96
N GLN A 509 9.15 19.19 29.87
CA GLN A 509 7.82 19.34 30.46
C GLN A 509 7.00 20.34 29.67
N LEU A 510 5.76 19.95 29.32
CA LEU A 510 4.74 20.80 28.73
C LEU A 510 3.54 20.88 29.67
N GLY A 511 2.98 22.06 29.87
CA GLY A 511 1.80 22.26 30.69
C GLY A 511 1.64 23.72 31.12
N PRO A 512 0.40 24.14 31.45
CA PRO A 512 0.17 25.42 32.11
C PRO A 512 1.02 25.60 33.37
N GLY A 513 1.23 24.52 34.13
CA GLY A 513 2.00 24.55 35.39
C GLY A 513 3.51 24.86 35.23
N VAL A 514 4.05 24.73 34.01
CA VAL A 514 5.45 25.08 33.69
C VAL A 514 5.54 26.21 32.66
N GLU A 515 4.42 26.92 32.42
CA GLU A 515 4.29 28.02 31.46
C GLU A 515 4.79 27.69 30.04
N ARG A 516 4.76 26.40 29.66
CA ARG A 516 5.23 25.92 28.36
C ARG A 516 4.19 25.02 27.73
N LEU A 517 3.48 25.51 26.72
CA LEU A 517 2.44 24.72 26.03
C LEU A 517 2.94 24.02 24.77
N LYS A 518 4.15 24.35 24.32
CA LYS A 518 4.78 23.77 23.13
C LYS A 518 6.28 23.71 23.28
N THR A 519 6.89 22.80 22.53
CA THR A 519 8.35 22.69 22.36
C THR A 519 8.66 22.51 20.88
N THR A 520 9.81 23.03 20.46
CA THR A 520 10.33 22.85 19.10
C THR A 520 11.76 22.35 19.20
N VAL A 521 12.05 21.28 18.45
CA VAL A 521 13.38 20.71 18.30
C VAL A 521 13.76 20.67 16.84
N VAL A 522 15.04 20.87 16.59
CA VAL A 522 15.65 20.69 15.28
C VAL A 522 16.78 19.69 15.39
N LYS A 523 16.69 18.64 14.60
CA LYS A 523 17.73 17.65 14.37
C LYS A 523 18.49 18.03 13.12
N TYR A 524 19.82 18.09 13.23
CA TYR A 524 20.74 18.34 12.13
C TYR A 524 21.56 17.08 11.90
N VAL A 525 21.63 16.63 10.65
CA VAL A 525 22.30 15.39 10.30
C VAL A 525 23.36 15.66 9.26
N GLY A 526 24.56 15.17 9.51
CA GLY A 526 25.63 15.10 8.52
C GLY A 526 25.88 13.67 8.10
N VAL A 527 26.03 13.44 6.80
CA VAL A 527 26.32 12.13 6.23
C VAL A 527 27.56 12.21 5.35
N ALA A 528 28.48 11.27 5.52
CA ALA A 528 29.66 11.17 4.68
C ALA A 528 30.13 9.72 4.59
N ALA A 529 30.73 9.33 3.47
CA ALA A 529 31.34 8.02 3.31
C ALA A 529 32.78 8.10 2.83
N THR A 530 33.59 7.12 3.25
CA THR A 530 35.03 7.06 2.97
C THR A 530 35.34 6.90 1.49
N GLU A 531 34.39 6.40 0.69
CA GLU A 531 34.50 6.34 -0.78
C GLU A 531 34.52 7.72 -1.44
N HIS A 532 33.88 8.72 -0.82
CA HIS A 532 33.78 10.08 -1.34
C HIS A 532 34.67 11.08 -0.59
N PHE A 533 35.00 10.79 0.67
CA PHE A 533 35.68 11.74 1.57
C PHE A 533 36.73 11.06 2.45
N GLU A 534 37.97 11.56 2.43
CA GLU A 534 39.09 10.99 3.20
C GLU A 534 38.87 10.93 4.73
N ASN A 535 38.09 11.86 5.28
CA ASN A 535 37.76 11.91 6.72
C ASN A 535 36.25 12.00 6.94
N ALA A 536 35.54 11.01 6.41
CA ALA A 536 34.08 10.94 6.47
C ALA A 536 33.48 11.11 7.88
N PRO A 537 33.97 10.46 8.96
CA PRO A 537 33.40 10.64 10.30
C PRO A 537 33.44 12.10 10.78
N ASN A 538 34.55 12.78 10.54
CA ASN A 538 34.71 14.18 10.95
C ASN A 538 33.89 15.12 10.07
N LEU A 539 33.78 14.85 8.76
CA LEU A 539 32.96 15.65 7.86
C LEU A 539 31.47 15.56 8.23
N ALA A 540 30.95 14.37 8.48
CA ALA A 540 29.58 14.16 8.96
C ALA A 540 29.32 14.97 10.25
N MET A 541 30.21 14.83 11.23
CA MET A 541 30.11 15.58 12.50
C MET A 541 30.16 17.10 12.30
N GLN A 542 31.13 17.61 11.51
CA GLN A 542 31.29 19.04 11.31
C GLN A 542 30.11 19.65 10.57
N THR A 543 29.57 18.95 9.57
CA THR A 543 28.40 19.39 8.79
C THR A 543 27.20 19.64 9.71
N ALA A 544 26.85 18.66 10.55
CA ALA A 544 25.73 18.78 11.47
C ALA A 544 25.95 19.86 12.54
N ILE A 545 27.15 19.94 13.11
CA ILE A 545 27.47 20.94 14.15
C ILE A 545 27.46 22.37 13.58
N GLN A 546 27.96 22.57 12.36
CA GLN A 546 27.94 23.88 11.71
C GLN A 546 26.50 24.29 11.37
N ALA A 547 25.69 23.36 10.85
CA ALA A 547 24.28 23.62 10.59
C ALA A 547 23.51 23.97 11.88
N SER A 548 23.78 23.24 12.97
CA SER A 548 23.22 23.52 14.30
C SER A 548 23.58 24.92 14.81
N LYS A 549 24.82 25.37 14.58
CA LYS A 549 25.27 26.74 14.92
C LYS A 549 24.63 27.82 14.04
N ALA A 550 24.40 27.52 12.75
CA ALA A 550 23.75 28.44 11.83
C ALA A 550 22.25 28.60 12.14
N GLY A 551 21.62 27.53 12.61
CA GLY A 551 20.21 27.50 12.97
C GLY A 551 19.27 27.20 11.81
N TRP A 552 18.06 26.77 12.14
CA TRP A 552 17.03 26.31 11.20
C TRP A 552 16.74 27.31 10.07
N ASP A 553 16.44 28.56 10.39
CA ASP A 553 16.02 29.54 9.39
C ASP A 553 17.09 29.80 8.33
N ALA A 554 18.37 29.78 8.73
CA ALA A 554 19.50 29.96 7.83
C ALA A 554 19.63 28.78 6.87
N ILE A 555 19.62 27.54 7.39
CA ILE A 555 19.77 26.34 6.55
C ILE A 555 18.53 26.09 5.68
N ARG A 556 17.34 26.42 6.17
CA ARG A 556 16.07 26.28 5.45
C ARG A 556 15.98 27.28 4.30
N SER A 557 16.48 28.50 4.50
CA SER A 557 16.60 29.51 3.44
C SER A 557 17.62 29.11 2.39
N ALA A 558 18.76 28.54 2.79
CA ALA A 558 19.80 28.08 1.87
C ALA A 558 19.35 26.88 1.01
N HIS A 559 18.62 25.92 1.59
CA HIS A 559 18.18 24.69 0.92
C HIS A 559 17.45 24.90 -0.42
N GLY A 560 16.70 25.99 -0.61
CA GLY A 560 15.95 26.26 -1.85
C GLY A 560 16.53 27.35 -2.76
N ALA A 561 17.64 27.99 -2.38
CA ALA A 561 18.22 29.11 -3.17
C ALA A 561 18.73 28.64 -4.55
N THR A 562 19.26 27.42 -4.63
CA THR A 562 19.75 26.80 -5.86
C THR A 562 18.65 26.33 -6.81
N HIS A 563 17.48 25.94 -6.29
CA HIS A 563 16.33 25.49 -7.10
C HIS A 563 15.69 26.66 -7.89
N LYS A 564 15.74 27.89 -7.34
CA LYS A 564 15.26 29.10 -8.01
C LYS A 564 16.13 29.53 -9.20
N GLU A 565 17.40 29.13 -9.24
CA GLU A 565 18.28 29.40 -10.38
C GLU A 565 18.10 28.38 -11.53
N SER A 566 17.74 27.13 -11.21
CA SER A 566 17.50 26.09 -12.23
C SER A 566 16.21 26.30 -13.03
N ASP A 567 15.18 26.93 -12.46
CA ASP A 567 13.92 27.28 -13.15
C ASP A 567 14.09 28.36 -14.25
N HIS A 568 15.29 28.90 -14.44
CA HIS A 568 15.60 29.87 -15.51
C HIS A 568 16.27 29.26 -16.75
N VAL A 569 16.48 27.94 -16.79
CA VAL A 569 17.03 27.25 -17.97
C VAL A 569 15.93 26.45 -18.66
N GLY A 570 15.01 27.15 -19.33
CA GLY A 570 13.91 26.50 -20.06
C GLY A 570 12.83 27.45 -20.58
N SER A 571 13.20 28.62 -21.12
CA SER A 571 12.24 29.57 -21.72
C SER A 571 11.96 29.27 -23.20
N GLU A 572 11.55 28.05 -23.53
CA GLU A 572 10.79 27.77 -24.76
C GLU A 572 9.54 26.94 -24.39
N PRO A 573 8.34 27.35 -24.81
CA PRO A 573 7.11 26.65 -24.47
C PRO A 573 7.01 25.37 -25.31
N GLY A 574 7.56 24.28 -24.80
CA GLY A 574 7.27 22.94 -25.26
C GLY A 574 5.85 22.58 -24.82
N THR A 575 4.95 22.44 -25.78
CA THR A 575 3.62 21.86 -25.59
C THR A 575 3.76 20.42 -25.11
N GLY A 576 3.73 20.20 -23.80
CA GLY A 576 3.77 18.90 -23.15
C GLY A 576 2.81 18.95 -21.97
N HIS A 577 1.76 18.14 -22.09
CA HIS A 577 0.65 18.00 -21.16
C HIS A 577 1.04 18.08 -19.68
N ASP A 578 0.34 18.96 -18.96
CA ASP A 578 0.10 18.85 -17.52
C ASP A 578 -0.53 17.50 -17.19
N GLU A 579 -0.24 17.05 -15.97
CA GLU A 579 -0.64 15.81 -15.28
C GLU A 579 0.38 14.68 -15.39
N LEU A 580 1.28 14.64 -14.39
CA LEU A 580 1.25 13.62 -13.33
C LEU A 580 1.87 14.15 -12.04
#